data_AF-A0A7V3T6L1-F1
#
_entry.id   AF-A0A7V3T6L1-F1
#
_cell.length_a   1.000
_cell.length_b   1.000
_cell.length_c   1.000
_cell.angle_alpha   90.00
_cell.angle_beta   90.00
_cell.angle_gamma   90.00
#
_symmetry.space_group_name_H-M   'P 1'
#
loop_
_entity.id
_entity.type
_entity.pdbx_description
1 polymer ?
#
loop_
_entity_poly.entity_id
_entity_poly.type
_entity_poly.pdbx_seq_one_letter_code
_entity_poly.pdbx_strand_id
1 'polypeptide(L)'
;MAVTGLLLAGCGGKSPTHEPAEEATVVFEEGRGLKLPTETQKSLGVQTGQAGPQTLQLQTSVPVQVFDRYTNAAGRLCLLASGFVPATVTHRLDRASALAHFSARPGATLQGRVIRLDASAGAAFGQVEVLLELCGTSDVVPGSFGEARLDMGPVQAACAVPQSALVRAARGNFVYVAEAGYYKRVAVTVGTQDAHWVEIQSGLAPGTTVVTAGAEALWLLELNEVGGTANLK
;
A
#
# COMPACT_ATOMS: atom_id res chain seq x y z
N MET A 1 7.43 -60.81 -52.32
CA MET A 1 6.79 -60.19 -51.14
C MET A 1 7.29 -60.93 -49.91
N ALA A 2 8.21 -60.31 -49.17
CA ALA A 2 8.78 -60.87 -47.93
C ALA A 2 8.26 -60.04 -46.75
N VAL A 3 7.69 -60.71 -45.76
CA VAL A 3 7.32 -60.17 -44.45
C VAL A 3 7.74 -61.22 -43.42
N THR A 4 8.07 -60.74 -42.21
CA THR A 4 8.41 -61.47 -40.96
C THR A 4 9.91 -61.39 -40.66
N GLY A 5 10.40 -60.85 -39.56
CA GLY A 5 9.81 -60.24 -38.38
C GLY A 5 10.96 -60.00 -37.40
N LEU A 6 11.19 -58.75 -36.99
CA LEU A 6 12.34 -58.33 -36.18
C LEU A 6 11.96 -58.39 -34.69
N LEU A 7 12.63 -59.25 -33.92
CA LEU A 7 12.57 -59.28 -32.45
C LEU A 7 13.54 -58.23 -31.89
N LEU A 8 13.02 -57.24 -31.17
CA LEU A 8 13.84 -56.31 -30.37
C LEU A 8 13.81 -56.75 -28.90
N ALA A 9 15.01 -56.98 -28.37
CA ALA A 9 15.29 -57.29 -26.98
C ALA A 9 14.97 -56.11 -26.07
N GLY A 10 14.36 -56.39 -24.90
CA GLY A 10 14.06 -55.41 -23.87
C GLY A 10 15.31 -55.00 -23.08
N CYS A 11 15.52 -53.70 -22.94
CA CYS A 11 16.47 -53.12 -21.99
C CYS A 11 15.73 -52.74 -20.70
N GLY A 12 15.97 -53.48 -19.63
CA GLY A 12 15.52 -53.13 -18.28
C GLY A 12 16.35 -51.97 -17.72
N GLY A 13 15.84 -50.75 -17.83
CA GLY A 13 16.32 -49.60 -17.06
C GLY A 13 15.62 -49.57 -15.71
N LYS A 14 16.38 -49.73 -14.62
CA LYS A 14 15.90 -49.45 -13.25
C LYS A 14 15.48 -47.98 -13.17
N SER A 15 14.20 -47.74 -12.96
CA SER A 15 13.68 -46.41 -12.60
C SER A 15 14.33 -45.97 -11.28
N PRO A 16 14.75 -44.70 -11.15
CA PRO A 16 15.18 -44.18 -9.86
C PRO A 16 13.98 -44.22 -8.91
N THR A 17 14.21 -44.79 -7.73
CA THR A 17 13.26 -44.81 -6.62
C THR A 17 12.96 -43.35 -6.27
N HIS A 18 11.78 -42.88 -6.65
CA HIS A 18 11.24 -41.62 -6.15
C HIS A 18 10.84 -41.90 -4.70
N GLU A 19 11.71 -41.55 -3.74
CA GLU A 19 11.27 -41.36 -2.37
C GLU A 19 10.12 -40.34 -2.44
N PRO A 20 8.92 -40.64 -1.91
CA PRO A 20 7.87 -39.66 -1.87
C PRO A 20 8.39 -38.51 -1.02
N ALA A 21 8.59 -37.35 -1.65
CA ALA A 21 8.73 -36.10 -0.93
C ALA A 21 7.50 -36.03 -0.02
N GLU A 22 7.74 -36.13 1.29
CA GLU A 22 6.73 -35.97 2.32
C GLU A 22 5.93 -34.71 1.95
N GLU A 23 4.67 -34.89 1.54
CA GLU A 23 3.77 -33.82 1.16
C GLU A 23 3.57 -32.96 2.41
N ALA A 24 4.47 -32.02 2.62
CA ALA A 24 4.37 -31.10 3.72
C ALA A 24 3.04 -30.36 3.50
N THR A 25 2.14 -30.50 4.45
CA THR A 25 0.82 -29.85 4.42
C THR A 25 0.90 -28.51 5.13
N VAL A 26 0.00 -27.59 4.77
CA VAL A 26 -0.18 -26.37 5.55
C VAL A 26 -0.80 -26.76 6.89
N VAL A 27 -0.20 -26.30 7.99
CA VAL A 27 -0.69 -26.60 9.34
C VAL A 27 -0.85 -25.31 10.12
N PHE A 28 -1.95 -25.17 10.85
CA PHE A 28 -2.13 -24.12 11.85
C PHE A 28 -1.89 -24.67 13.25
N GLU A 29 -0.95 -24.08 13.99
CA GLU A 29 -0.74 -24.35 15.42
C GLU A 29 -1.22 -23.14 16.24
N GLU A 30 -2.14 -23.38 17.17
CA GLU A 30 -2.64 -22.33 18.06
C GLU A 30 -1.47 -21.67 18.83
N GLY A 31 -1.45 -20.33 18.85
CA GLY A 31 -0.39 -19.54 19.49
C GLY A 31 0.91 -19.37 18.67
N ARG A 32 1.17 -20.23 17.68
CA ARG A 32 2.35 -20.16 16.79
C ARG A 32 2.01 -19.69 15.38
N GLY A 33 0.82 -19.98 14.89
CA GLY A 33 0.32 -19.58 13.58
C GLY A 33 0.55 -20.64 12.49
N LEU A 34 0.66 -20.18 11.25
CA LEU A 34 0.75 -21.07 10.09
C LEU A 34 2.19 -21.57 9.88
N LYS A 35 2.32 -22.87 9.64
CA LYS A 35 3.53 -23.48 9.10
C LYS A 35 3.27 -23.88 7.65
N LEU A 36 4.11 -23.38 6.74
CA LEU A 36 3.97 -23.63 5.32
C LEU A 36 5.19 -24.40 4.78
N PRO A 37 4.98 -25.35 3.87
CA PRO A 37 6.05 -25.91 3.05
C PRO A 37 6.75 -24.83 2.23
N THR A 38 8.06 -24.99 1.99
CA THR A 38 8.85 -24.03 1.19
C THR A 38 8.27 -23.81 -0.20
N GLU A 39 7.73 -24.86 -0.84
CA GLU A 39 7.10 -24.74 -2.16
C GLU A 39 5.83 -23.92 -2.11
N THR A 40 4.97 -24.13 -1.11
CA THR A 40 3.78 -23.31 -0.88
C THR A 40 4.15 -21.86 -0.60
N GLN A 41 5.17 -21.59 0.23
CA GLN A 41 5.64 -20.22 0.48
C GLN A 41 6.05 -19.52 -0.82
N LYS A 42 6.78 -20.21 -1.71
CA LYS A 42 7.18 -19.70 -3.02
C LYS A 42 5.97 -19.44 -3.92
N SER A 43 5.05 -20.39 -4.02
CA SER A 43 3.84 -20.29 -4.85
C SER A 43 2.92 -19.14 -4.42
N LEU A 44 2.89 -18.83 -3.12
CA LEU A 44 2.13 -17.71 -2.56
C LEU A 44 2.89 -16.37 -2.63
N GLY A 45 4.15 -16.37 -3.06
CA GLY A 45 4.99 -15.17 -3.09
C GLY A 45 5.27 -14.60 -1.70
N VAL A 46 5.34 -15.43 -0.67
CA VAL A 46 5.63 -14.98 0.69
C VAL A 46 7.07 -14.45 0.75
N GLN A 47 7.20 -13.19 1.12
CA GLN A 47 8.49 -12.54 1.37
C GLN A 47 8.51 -11.96 2.77
N THR A 48 9.68 -11.88 3.38
CA THR A 48 9.86 -11.32 4.71
C THR A 48 10.85 -10.17 4.71
N GLY A 49 10.71 -9.28 5.69
CA GLY A 49 11.58 -8.14 5.91
C GLY A 49 11.44 -7.62 7.32
N GLN A 50 12.39 -6.81 7.78
CA GLN A 50 12.35 -6.24 9.12
C GLN A 50 11.45 -5.00 9.16
N ALA A 51 10.56 -4.94 10.15
CA ALA A 51 9.91 -3.70 10.53
C ALA A 51 10.94 -2.77 11.18
N GLY A 52 10.88 -1.47 10.91
CA GLY A 52 11.90 -0.57 11.45
C GLY A 52 11.61 0.90 11.20
N PRO A 53 12.54 1.78 11.59
CA PRO A 53 12.38 3.22 11.39
C PRO A 53 12.21 3.56 9.92
N GLN A 54 11.26 4.44 9.61
CA GLN A 54 11.05 4.91 8.24
C GLN A 54 10.60 6.37 8.19
N THR A 55 11.05 7.08 7.15
CA THR A 55 10.53 8.41 6.81
C THR A 55 9.36 8.28 5.84
N LEU A 56 8.17 8.70 6.27
CA LEU A 56 6.95 8.68 5.47
C LEU A 56 6.75 10.01 4.76
N GLN A 57 6.47 9.97 3.46
CA GLN A 57 6.18 11.15 2.63
C GLN A 57 4.68 11.37 2.52
N LEU A 58 4.15 12.25 3.36
CA LEU A 58 2.71 12.34 3.53
C LEU A 58 2.10 13.27 2.51
N GLN A 59 1.10 12.76 1.81
CA GLN A 59 0.39 13.49 0.76
C GLN A 59 -1.11 13.40 1.01
N THR A 60 -1.83 14.46 0.70
CA THR A 60 -3.29 14.44 0.65
C THR A 60 -3.75 14.87 -0.74
N SER A 61 -4.74 14.17 -1.28
CA SER A 61 -5.38 14.58 -2.53
C SER A 61 -6.57 15.47 -2.21
N VAL A 62 -6.75 16.52 -3.00
CA VAL A 62 -7.78 17.55 -2.82
C VAL A 62 -8.40 17.83 -4.18
N PRO A 63 -9.72 17.65 -4.34
CA PRO A 63 -10.41 18.12 -5.53
C PRO A 63 -10.40 19.63 -5.53
N VAL A 64 -9.99 20.22 -6.64
CA VAL A 64 -9.85 21.67 -6.80
C VAL A 64 -10.56 22.18 -8.05
N GLN A 65 -11.07 23.40 -7.97
CA GLN A 65 -11.61 24.14 -9.10
C GLN A 65 -10.75 25.36 -9.38
N VAL A 66 -10.36 25.55 -10.64
CA VAL A 66 -9.71 26.78 -11.09
C VAL A 66 -10.76 27.88 -11.14
N PHE A 67 -10.54 28.99 -10.45
CA PHE A 67 -11.47 30.12 -10.44
C PHE A 67 -10.91 31.37 -11.12
N ASP A 68 -9.58 31.47 -11.27
CA ASP A 68 -8.95 32.62 -11.91
C ASP A 68 -7.62 32.25 -12.58
N ARG A 69 -7.13 33.15 -13.43
CA ARG A 69 -5.81 33.07 -14.07
C ARG A 69 -5.19 34.44 -14.19
N TYR A 70 -3.87 34.51 -14.03
CA TYR A 70 -3.13 35.75 -14.16
C TYR A 70 -1.71 35.50 -14.69
N THR A 71 -1.07 36.55 -15.18
CA THR A 71 0.35 36.52 -15.56
C THR A 71 1.15 37.13 -14.42
N ASN A 72 2.08 36.37 -13.84
CA ASN A 72 2.91 36.88 -12.75
C ASN A 72 3.99 37.85 -13.26
N ALA A 73 4.72 38.47 -12.32
CA ALA A 73 5.77 39.46 -12.64
C ALA A 73 6.90 38.89 -13.54
N ALA A 74 7.09 37.57 -13.56
CA ALA A 74 8.05 36.89 -14.42
C ALA A 74 7.49 36.53 -15.80
N GLY A 75 6.28 37.00 -16.15
CA GLY A 75 5.63 36.72 -17.43
C GLY A 75 5.05 35.30 -17.55
N ARG A 76 4.95 34.54 -16.44
CA ARG A 76 4.41 33.18 -16.45
C ARG A 76 2.91 33.20 -16.22
N LEU A 77 2.17 32.41 -17.00
CA LEU A 77 0.77 32.12 -16.74
C LEU A 77 0.63 31.29 -15.47
N CYS A 78 -0.19 31.77 -14.55
CA CYS A 78 -0.53 31.11 -13.29
C CYS A 78 -2.05 31.00 -13.16
N LEU A 79 -2.50 29.90 -12.56
CA LEU A 79 -3.88 29.62 -12.26
C LEU A 79 -4.08 29.69 -10.76
N LEU A 80 -5.21 30.25 -10.35
CA LEU A 80 -5.67 30.19 -8.97
C LEU A 80 -6.76 29.13 -8.88
N ALA A 81 -6.58 28.20 -7.95
CA ALA A 81 -7.52 27.11 -7.70
C ALA A 81 -7.85 27.00 -6.22
N SER A 82 -9.05 26.52 -5.89
CA SER A 82 -9.43 26.27 -4.51
C SER A 82 -10.11 24.92 -4.33
N GLY A 83 -10.02 24.39 -3.12
CA GLY A 83 -10.64 23.13 -2.69
C GLY A 83 -10.67 23.04 -1.18
N PHE A 84 -11.30 22.01 -0.63
CA PHE A 84 -11.47 21.86 0.82
C PHE A 84 -10.68 20.68 1.37
N VAL A 85 -10.00 20.91 2.50
CA VAL A 85 -9.33 19.86 3.28
C VAL A 85 -9.91 19.77 4.68
N PRO A 86 -9.82 18.61 5.35
CA PRO A 86 -10.12 18.52 6.78
C PRO A 86 -9.25 19.49 7.59
N ALA A 87 -9.81 20.13 8.61
CA ALA A 87 -9.06 21.03 9.48
C ALA A 87 -7.85 20.36 10.15
N THR A 88 -7.91 19.04 10.36
CA THR A 88 -6.86 18.24 11.00
C THR A 88 -5.52 18.24 10.25
N VAL A 89 -5.50 18.47 8.94
CA VAL A 89 -4.25 18.44 8.14
C VAL A 89 -3.61 19.82 7.93
N THR A 90 -4.31 20.89 8.29
CA THR A 90 -3.91 22.28 7.97
C THR A 90 -2.57 22.70 8.56
N HIS A 91 -2.22 22.21 9.75
CA HIS A 91 -0.94 22.48 10.41
C HIS A 91 0.29 22.01 9.61
N ARG A 92 0.09 21.16 8.59
CA ARG A 92 1.15 20.64 7.72
C ARG A 92 1.10 21.21 6.29
N LEU A 93 0.12 22.07 6.01
CA LEU A 93 -0.12 22.59 4.68
C LEU A 93 0.39 24.02 4.48
N ASP A 94 0.97 24.64 5.50
CA ASP A 94 1.53 25.98 5.36
C ASP A 94 2.67 25.96 4.33
N ARG A 95 2.41 26.58 3.18
CA ARG A 95 3.28 26.59 1.99
C ARG A 95 3.61 25.20 1.41
N ALA A 96 2.75 24.21 1.63
CA ALA A 96 2.88 22.90 1.01
C ALA A 96 3.01 23.01 -0.51
N SER A 97 3.90 22.21 -1.08
CA SER A 97 3.98 22.08 -2.54
C SER A 97 2.76 21.32 -3.05
N ALA A 98 2.31 21.65 -4.25
CA ALA A 98 1.14 21.06 -4.88
C ALA A 98 1.49 20.54 -6.27
N LEU A 99 1.03 19.33 -6.58
CA LEU A 99 1.03 18.76 -7.92
C LEU A 99 -0.41 18.48 -8.35
N ALA A 100 -0.93 19.31 -9.26
CA ALA A 100 -2.31 19.24 -9.71
C ALA A 100 -2.43 18.58 -11.09
N HIS A 101 -3.38 17.66 -11.21
CA HIS A 101 -3.76 16.99 -12.45
C HIS A 101 -5.17 17.44 -12.83
N PHE A 102 -5.39 17.88 -14.07
CA PHE A 102 -6.69 18.41 -14.49
C PHE A 102 -7.31 17.55 -15.57
N SER A 103 -8.63 17.33 -15.49
CA SER A 103 -9.36 16.52 -16.47
C SER A 103 -9.40 17.17 -17.86
N ALA A 104 -9.31 18.50 -17.93
CA ALA A 104 -9.26 19.27 -19.17
C ALA A 104 -8.00 18.97 -20.03
N ARG A 105 -6.94 18.44 -19.41
CA ARG A 105 -5.75 17.92 -20.09
C ARG A 105 -5.29 16.60 -19.49
N PRO A 106 -5.75 15.46 -20.03
CA PRO A 106 -5.21 14.16 -19.65
C PRO A 106 -3.68 14.14 -19.85
N GLY A 107 -2.92 13.95 -18.75
CA GLY A 107 -1.46 13.87 -18.76
C GLY A 107 -0.69 15.17 -18.50
N ALA A 108 -1.35 16.34 -18.47
CA ALA A 108 -0.67 17.58 -18.06
C ALA A 108 -0.76 17.77 -16.54
N THR A 109 0.40 17.93 -15.91
CA THR A 109 0.50 18.31 -14.49
C THR A 109 0.92 19.77 -14.36
N LEU A 110 0.29 20.48 -13.43
CA LEU A 110 0.73 21.81 -13.02
C LEU A 110 1.27 21.74 -11.60
N GLN A 111 2.52 22.16 -11.46
CA GLN A 111 3.13 22.36 -10.17
C GLN A 111 2.74 23.72 -9.61
N GLY A 112 2.66 23.78 -8.28
CA GLY A 112 2.38 25.00 -7.58
C GLY A 112 2.53 24.84 -6.08
N ARG A 113 1.84 25.69 -5.34
CA ARG A 113 1.93 25.75 -3.88
C ARG A 113 0.64 26.23 -3.26
N VAL A 114 0.46 25.89 -1.98
CA VAL A 114 -0.53 26.53 -1.12
C VAL A 114 -0.13 27.98 -0.90
N ILE A 115 -1.03 28.91 -1.22
CA ILE A 115 -0.85 30.36 -1.03
C ILE A 115 -1.70 30.91 0.11
N ARG A 116 -2.79 30.21 0.48
CA ARG A 116 -3.66 30.60 1.58
C ARG A 116 -4.44 29.40 2.12
N LEU A 117 -4.71 29.42 3.42
CA LEU A 117 -5.66 28.55 4.11
C LEU A 117 -6.73 29.44 4.73
N ASP A 118 -8.00 29.18 4.44
CA ASP A 118 -9.13 29.97 4.95
C ASP A 118 -10.15 29.08 5.66
N ALA A 119 -10.23 29.23 6.98
CA ALA A 119 -11.16 28.45 7.81
C ALA A 119 -12.58 29.02 7.78
N SER A 120 -12.79 30.27 7.34
CA SER A 120 -14.10 30.94 7.40
C SER A 120 -15.14 30.25 6.52
N ALA A 121 -14.74 29.76 5.34
CA ALA A 121 -15.61 29.12 4.37
C ALA A 121 -16.07 27.71 4.80
N GLY A 122 -15.29 27.00 5.63
CA GLY A 122 -15.51 25.58 5.94
C GLY A 122 -15.70 25.24 7.42
N ALA A 123 -15.61 26.22 8.33
CA ALA A 123 -15.61 25.99 9.78
C ALA A 123 -16.82 25.18 10.28
N ALA A 124 -18.02 25.45 9.75
CA ALA A 124 -19.24 24.74 10.12
C ALA A 124 -19.20 23.23 9.79
N PHE A 125 -18.35 22.84 8.83
CA PHE A 125 -18.21 21.46 8.34
C PHE A 125 -16.88 20.81 8.74
N GLY A 126 -16.08 21.47 9.60
CA GLY A 126 -14.75 20.98 9.99
C GLY A 126 -13.73 20.99 8.83
N GLN A 127 -13.96 21.85 7.84
CA GLN A 127 -13.12 21.98 6.64
C GLN A 127 -12.43 23.33 6.60
N VAL A 128 -11.36 23.41 5.82
CA VAL A 128 -10.62 24.63 5.54
C VAL A 128 -10.43 24.71 4.03
N GLU A 129 -10.72 25.88 3.46
CA GLU A 129 -10.47 26.15 2.04
C GLU A 129 -8.96 26.34 1.84
N VAL A 130 -8.40 25.58 0.91
CA VAL A 130 -7.02 25.69 0.48
C VAL A 130 -7.00 26.43 -0.84
N LEU A 131 -6.24 27.53 -0.90
CA LEU A 131 -6.00 28.28 -2.12
C LEU A 131 -4.63 27.93 -2.68
N LEU A 132 -4.61 27.56 -3.95
CA LEU A 132 -3.42 27.14 -4.69
C LEU A 132 -3.07 28.14 -5.79
N GLU A 133 -1.77 28.35 -5.98
CA GLU A 133 -1.22 29.00 -7.17
C GLU A 133 -0.44 27.96 -7.97
N LEU A 134 -0.84 27.75 -9.22
CA LEU A 134 -0.27 26.74 -10.11
C LEU A 134 0.26 27.44 -11.36
N CYS A 135 1.58 27.38 -11.62
CA CYS A 135 2.20 28.16 -12.71
C CYS A 135 2.85 27.27 -13.77
N GLY A 136 2.40 27.40 -15.02
CA GLY A 136 2.93 26.60 -16.13
C GLY A 136 2.22 26.88 -17.45
N THR A 137 2.64 26.19 -18.51
CA THR A 137 2.03 26.27 -19.83
C THR A 137 0.78 25.40 -19.87
N SER A 138 -0.38 26.03 -19.70
CA SER A 138 -1.68 25.35 -19.66
C SER A 138 -2.76 26.06 -20.49
N ASP A 139 -3.70 25.28 -21.02
CA ASP A 139 -4.99 25.74 -21.58
C ASP A 139 -6.13 25.50 -20.60
N VAL A 140 -5.81 25.02 -19.39
CA VAL A 140 -6.77 24.93 -18.29
C VAL A 140 -7.33 26.32 -18.05
N VAL A 141 -8.65 26.44 -18.18
CA VAL A 141 -9.40 27.69 -18.02
C VAL A 141 -10.11 27.74 -16.67
N PRO A 142 -10.45 28.93 -16.17
CA PRO A 142 -11.39 29.08 -15.06
C PRO A 142 -12.66 28.24 -15.27
N GLY A 143 -13.16 27.63 -14.20
CA GLY A 143 -14.24 26.65 -14.20
C GLY A 143 -13.77 25.19 -14.26
N SER A 144 -12.52 24.92 -14.65
CA SER A 144 -11.98 23.56 -14.74
C SER A 144 -11.81 22.90 -13.37
N PHE A 145 -12.09 21.60 -13.30
CA PHE A 145 -11.84 20.76 -12.12
C PHE A 145 -10.57 19.92 -12.29
N GLY A 146 -9.90 19.63 -11.18
CA GLY A 146 -8.75 18.76 -11.11
C GLY A 146 -8.51 18.19 -9.71
N GLU A 147 -7.50 17.33 -9.61
CA GLU A 147 -7.06 16.70 -8.37
C GLU A 147 -5.65 17.23 -8.02
N ALA A 148 -5.54 17.95 -6.90
CA ALA A 148 -4.28 18.45 -6.37
C ALA A 148 -3.74 17.51 -5.30
N ARG A 149 -2.53 16.99 -5.49
CA ARG A 149 -1.78 16.30 -4.43
C ARG A 149 -0.95 17.33 -3.68
N LEU A 150 -1.24 17.52 -2.40
CA LEU A 150 -0.51 18.43 -1.51
C LEU A 150 0.51 17.63 -0.70
N ASP A 151 1.77 18.05 -0.76
CA ASP A 151 2.85 17.48 0.04
C ASP A 151 2.82 18.09 1.46
N MET A 152 2.52 17.25 2.44
CA MET A 152 2.44 17.64 3.85
C MET A 152 3.79 17.51 4.56
N GLY A 153 4.84 17.10 3.84
CA GLY A 153 6.20 16.92 4.35
C GLY A 153 6.42 15.54 5.00
N PRO A 154 7.68 15.28 5.41
CA PRO A 154 8.06 14.00 5.98
C PRO A 154 7.63 13.84 7.44
N VAL A 155 7.34 12.61 7.86
CA VAL A 155 7.20 12.20 9.27
C VAL A 155 8.10 11.01 9.55
N GLN A 156 8.72 10.99 10.72
CA GLN A 156 9.52 9.84 11.17
C GLN A 156 8.65 8.87 11.96
N ALA A 157 8.52 7.64 11.46
CA ALA A 157 7.97 6.53 12.22
C ALA A 157 9.10 5.71 12.83
N ALA A 158 8.99 5.37 14.11
CA ALA A 158 9.95 4.51 14.80
C ALA A 158 9.85 3.03 14.35
N CYS A 159 8.65 2.61 13.95
CA CYS A 159 8.36 1.29 13.44
C CYS A 159 7.38 1.43 12.27
N ALA A 160 7.77 0.99 11.09
CA ALA A 160 6.93 0.95 9.92
C ALA A 160 7.12 -0.37 9.16
N VAL A 161 6.07 -0.74 8.44
CA VAL A 161 6.05 -1.91 7.54
C VAL A 161 5.55 -1.48 6.16
N PRO A 162 5.91 -2.19 5.08
CA PRO A 162 5.31 -1.94 3.77
C PRO A 162 3.79 -2.09 3.83
N GLN A 163 3.04 -1.34 3.02
CA GLN A 163 1.57 -1.46 2.99
C GLN A 163 1.10 -2.91 2.74
N SER A 164 1.84 -3.66 1.93
CA SER A 164 1.58 -5.07 1.60
C SER A 164 1.75 -6.05 2.76
N ALA A 165 2.37 -5.62 3.87
CA ALA A 165 2.50 -6.41 5.09
C ALA A 165 1.24 -6.34 5.97
N LEU A 166 0.46 -5.27 5.85
CA LEU A 166 -0.68 -5.00 6.71
C LEU A 166 -1.95 -5.62 6.13
N VAL A 167 -2.58 -6.51 6.90
CA VAL A 167 -3.92 -7.01 6.60
C VAL A 167 -4.94 -6.19 7.40
N ARG A 168 -5.94 -5.65 6.70
CA ARG A 168 -7.06 -4.92 7.30
C ARG A 168 -8.30 -5.82 7.27
N ALA A 169 -8.80 -6.21 8.44
CA ALA A 169 -9.99 -7.03 8.57
C ALA A 169 -11.04 -6.35 9.45
N ALA A 170 -12.28 -6.85 9.38
CA ALA A 170 -13.39 -6.31 10.18
C ALA A 170 -13.13 -6.35 11.70
N ARG A 171 -12.31 -7.29 12.18
CA ARG A 171 -11.93 -7.44 13.60
C ARG A 171 -10.68 -6.66 14.00
N GLY A 172 -10.10 -5.87 13.08
CA GLY A 172 -8.92 -5.06 13.33
C GLY A 172 -7.78 -5.35 12.35
N ASN A 173 -6.70 -4.60 12.52
CA ASN A 173 -5.51 -4.66 11.68
C ASN A 173 -4.46 -5.61 12.28
N PHE A 174 -3.75 -6.33 11.44
CA PHE A 174 -2.69 -7.24 11.87
C PHE A 174 -1.61 -7.41 10.80
N VAL A 175 -0.48 -7.94 11.23
CA VAL A 175 0.62 -8.39 10.37
C VAL A 175 0.95 -9.85 10.67
N TYR A 176 1.69 -10.52 9.80
CA TYR A 176 2.30 -11.82 10.09
C TYR A 176 3.75 -11.65 10.49
N VAL A 177 4.11 -12.11 11.68
CA VAL A 177 5.50 -12.21 12.15
C VAL A 177 6.05 -13.57 11.75
N ALA A 178 7.23 -13.58 11.12
CA ALA A 178 7.92 -14.80 10.74
C ALA A 178 8.94 -15.18 11.82
N GLU A 179 8.66 -16.26 12.56
CA GLU A 179 9.47 -16.71 13.68
C GLU A 179 9.51 -18.24 13.74
N ALA A 180 10.70 -18.82 13.90
CA ALA A 180 10.91 -20.26 14.06
C ALA A 180 10.21 -21.15 13.00
N GLY A 181 10.08 -20.65 11.76
CA GLY A 181 9.41 -21.36 10.66
C GLY A 181 7.87 -21.25 10.65
N TYR A 182 7.31 -20.41 11.51
CA TYR A 182 5.88 -20.13 11.59
C TYR A 182 5.59 -18.67 11.22
N TYR A 183 4.37 -18.45 10.73
CA TYR A 183 3.81 -17.15 10.43
C TYR A 183 2.69 -16.86 11.41
N LYS A 184 3.02 -16.08 12.45
CA LYS A 184 2.13 -15.75 13.54
C LYS A 184 1.37 -14.46 13.27
N ARG A 185 0.04 -14.50 13.38
CA ARG A 185 -0.79 -13.29 13.32
C ARG A 185 -0.57 -12.44 14.58
N VAL A 186 -0.21 -11.18 14.38
CA VAL A 186 -0.02 -10.20 15.46
C VAL A 186 -0.87 -8.97 15.18
N ALA A 187 -1.81 -8.67 16.09
CA ALA A 187 -2.64 -7.49 16.02
C ALA A 187 -1.79 -6.22 16.20
N VAL A 188 -2.07 -5.19 15.40
CA VAL A 188 -1.33 -3.93 15.42
C VAL A 188 -2.26 -2.73 15.42
N THR A 189 -1.81 -1.66 16.06
CA THR A 189 -2.40 -0.32 15.89
C THR A 189 -1.58 0.43 14.86
N VAL A 190 -2.25 0.94 13.83
CA VAL A 190 -1.61 1.68 12.75
C VAL A 190 -1.72 3.18 12.98
N GLY A 191 -0.67 3.89 12.62
CA GLY A 191 -0.64 5.34 12.67
C GLY A 191 -0.75 5.94 11.28
N THR A 192 0.19 6.82 10.98
CA THR A 192 0.24 7.52 9.71
C THR A 192 0.76 6.62 8.58
N GLN A 193 0.38 6.89 7.34
CA GLN A 193 0.82 6.11 6.19
C GLN A 193 1.07 6.99 4.97
N ASP A 194 2.00 6.56 4.12
CA ASP A 194 2.21 7.10 2.78
C ASP A 194 1.89 6.03 1.73
N ALA A 195 2.25 6.25 0.46
CA ALA A 195 1.99 5.32 -0.63
C ALA A 195 2.68 3.95 -0.49
N HIS A 196 3.70 3.83 0.35
CA HIS A 196 4.57 2.66 0.43
C HIS A 196 4.59 2.03 1.83
N TRP A 197 4.47 2.84 2.88
CA TRP A 197 4.68 2.44 4.27
C TRP A 197 3.51 2.81 5.16
N VAL A 198 3.30 1.97 6.17
CA VAL A 198 2.38 2.19 7.29
C VAL A 198 3.19 2.23 8.57
N GLU A 199 2.98 3.28 9.37
CA GLU A 199 3.47 3.36 10.75
C GLU A 199 2.73 2.36 11.65
N ILE A 200 3.47 1.66 12.50
CA ILE A 200 2.94 0.80 13.55
C ILE A 200 3.16 1.48 14.90
N GLN A 201 2.05 1.87 15.55
CA GLN A 201 2.06 2.54 16.85
C GLN A 201 2.17 1.56 18.02
N SER A 202 1.60 0.36 17.88
CA SER A 202 1.69 -0.69 18.91
C SER A 202 1.47 -2.08 18.33
N GLY A 203 1.92 -3.10 19.06
CA GLY A 203 1.75 -4.52 18.70
C GLY A 203 2.97 -5.14 18.00
N LEU A 204 3.90 -4.33 17.50
CA LEU A 204 5.11 -4.79 16.82
C LEU A 204 6.35 -4.01 17.28
N ALA A 205 7.41 -4.71 17.65
CA ALA A 205 8.69 -4.09 17.98
C ALA A 205 9.52 -3.81 16.72
N PRO A 206 10.28 -2.70 16.65
CA PRO A 206 11.29 -2.51 15.62
C PRO A 206 12.29 -3.67 15.57
N GLY A 207 12.76 -4.01 14.37
CA GLY A 207 13.63 -5.17 14.09
C GLY A 207 12.89 -6.49 13.90
N THR A 208 11.59 -6.57 14.21
CA THR A 208 10.81 -7.81 14.03
C THR A 208 10.70 -8.18 12.56
N THR A 209 10.99 -9.44 12.23
CA THR A 209 10.78 -9.97 10.87
C THR A 209 9.30 -10.21 10.62
N VAL A 210 8.75 -9.47 9.66
CA VAL A 210 7.36 -9.57 9.22
C VAL A 210 7.27 -10.03 7.77
N VAL A 211 6.10 -10.56 7.40
CA VAL A 211 5.76 -10.85 6.01
C VAL A 211 5.51 -9.54 5.28
N THR A 212 6.30 -9.26 4.24
CA THR A 212 6.24 -8.03 3.44
C THR A 212 5.53 -8.21 2.11
N ALA A 213 5.34 -9.45 1.66
CA ALA A 213 4.49 -9.81 0.51
C ALA A 213 3.78 -11.14 0.79
N GLY A 214 2.56 -11.31 0.27
CA GLY A 214 1.76 -12.54 0.47
C GLY A 214 0.97 -12.59 1.79
N ALA A 215 0.87 -11.49 2.55
CA ALA A 215 0.18 -11.46 3.84
C ALA A 215 -1.33 -11.77 3.72
N GLU A 216 -2.01 -11.29 2.69
CA GLU A 216 -3.42 -11.63 2.44
C GLU A 216 -3.61 -13.12 2.10
N ALA A 217 -2.67 -13.72 1.36
CA ALA A 217 -2.73 -15.14 1.02
C ALA A 217 -2.56 -16.02 2.27
N LEU A 218 -1.65 -15.64 3.18
CA LEU A 218 -1.54 -16.28 4.48
C LEU A 218 -2.84 -16.15 5.29
N TRP A 219 -3.49 -14.98 5.25
CA TRP A 219 -4.76 -14.79 5.95
C TRP A 219 -5.87 -15.70 5.40
N LEU A 220 -5.99 -15.82 4.08
CA LEU A 220 -6.97 -16.72 3.47
C LEU A 220 -6.72 -18.19 3.84
N LEU A 221 -5.46 -18.62 3.89
CA LEU A 221 -5.12 -19.95 4.37
C LEU A 221 -5.46 -20.14 5.85
N GLU A 222 -5.13 -19.18 6.71
CA GLU A 222 -5.48 -19.24 8.14
C GLU A 222 -7.00 -19.36 8.32
N LEU A 223 -7.78 -18.61 7.54
CA LEU A 223 -9.24 -18.71 7.58
C LEU A 223 -9.76 -20.07 7.13
N ASN A 224 -9.10 -20.74 6.19
CA ASN A 224 -9.46 -22.09 5.78
C ASN A 224 -9.18 -23.11 6.90
N GLU A 225 -8.00 -23.02 7.53
CA GLU A 225 -7.60 -23.94 8.60
C GLU A 225 -8.41 -23.73 9.91
N VAL A 226 -8.62 -22.47 10.30
CA VAL A 226 -9.38 -22.11 11.50
C VAL A 226 -10.90 -22.22 11.26
N GLY A 227 -11.37 -21.79 10.08
CA GLY A 227 -12.79 -21.90 9.69
C GLY A 227 -13.23 -23.34 9.42
N GLY A 228 -12.31 -24.22 9.05
CA GLY A 228 -12.55 -25.67 8.97
C GLY A 228 -12.67 -26.35 10.33
N THR A 229 -12.22 -25.72 11.42
CA THR A 229 -12.14 -26.34 12.75
C THR A 229 -12.93 -25.64 13.86
N ALA A 230 -13.51 -24.46 13.65
CA ALA A 230 -14.23 -23.75 14.71
C ALA A 230 -15.55 -23.11 14.26
N ASN A 231 -16.64 -23.66 14.81
CA ASN A 231 -17.86 -22.93 15.12
C ASN A 231 -17.52 -21.56 15.68
N LEU A 232 -18.11 -20.52 15.08
CA LEU A 232 -18.13 -19.17 15.60
C LEU A 232 -18.87 -19.17 16.95
N LYS A 233 -18.12 -18.95 18.03
CA LYS A 233 -18.65 -18.44 19.29
C LYS A 233 -17.88 -17.18 19.67
#